data_AF-A0AAV2VW86-F1
#
_entry.id   AF-A0AAV2VW86-F1
#
_cell.length_a   1.000
_cell.length_b   1.000
_cell.length_c   1.000
_cell.angle_alpha   90.00
_cell.angle_beta   90.00
_cell.angle_gamma   90.00
#
_symmetry.space_group_name_H-M   'P 1'
#
loop_
_entity.id
_entity.type
_entity.pdbx_description
1 polymer ?
#
loop_
_entity_poly.entity_id
_entity_poly.type
_entity_poly.pdbx_seq_one_letter_code
_entity_poly.pdbx_strand_id
1 'polypeptide(L)'
;MATSTFSFKPYIDSKGLTVLKKLLLITFILFTFPTMGYEEKDRQRIASESEEIRRFLEVYKGNRGYAYVFEEGVNFKYLADSKSSKDNSSVVRRFQKASFNGGTYRIFYTHGTYRNHAVINSQGNIVQLVVSVEPTKNWNHKDLIGFISSLKNLEYLSIRFNDEAVDKIDLSKNNELRQVNLNKLSSGTVILPKVSMLEVLNSYSKKDIVFENIMYQENVKAMGISGGVFDLSEISNLKEIENLYLSYAKHIDSEAVVEISLSDLVNLERLYIPSGRNISAINLVKLKNLKILGLGGNNSYAHLTIPRNVEYLSSGGEINTKLPDLSRSKNLKTFISKKTSIKDLHGLSDLPHLEEVIIERSQLESMEGLRNLPSLKKLTINYGNLSKIDKLEGVDNLEELILTRNKIKEIKNVSHLSSLTFLRLFYNDIDSLDFNEVKDLAYCGIGLLYNPIENKLTDEDKKKLDNLYEYGNINGKQ
;
A
#
# COMPACT_ATOMS: atom_id res chain seq x y z
N MET A 1 -42.98 0.47 -26.14
CA MET A 1 -44.31 0.31 -25.50
C MET A 1 -44.47 -1.15 -25.08
N ALA A 2 -45.30 -1.38 -24.05
CA ALA A 2 -45.72 -2.66 -23.46
C ALA A 2 -44.80 -3.25 -22.37
N THR A 3 -45.17 -2.89 -21.14
CA THR A 3 -45.08 -3.69 -19.91
C THR A 3 -45.85 -5.01 -20.03
N SER A 4 -45.30 -6.11 -19.50
CA SER A 4 -46.12 -7.10 -18.78
C SER A 4 -45.25 -7.89 -17.79
N THR A 5 -45.77 -7.95 -16.56
CA THR A 5 -45.31 -8.72 -15.40
C THR A 5 -45.87 -10.14 -15.46
N PHE A 6 -45.06 -11.15 -15.11
CA PHE A 6 -45.56 -12.38 -14.49
C PHE A 6 -44.57 -12.89 -13.43
N SER A 7 -45.14 -13.19 -12.27
CA SER A 7 -44.54 -13.66 -11.03
C SER A 7 -44.31 -15.17 -11.03
N PHE A 8 -43.26 -15.66 -10.36
CA PHE A 8 -43.31 -16.94 -9.64
C PHE A 8 -42.34 -16.93 -8.44
N LYS A 9 -42.86 -17.29 -7.27
CA LYS A 9 -42.15 -17.41 -5.97
C LYS A 9 -41.45 -18.78 -5.87
N PRO A 10 -40.26 -18.88 -5.24
CA PRO A 10 -39.77 -20.12 -4.69
C PRO A 10 -40.18 -20.31 -3.23
N TYR A 11 -40.46 -21.58 -2.95
CA TYR A 11 -40.74 -22.28 -1.71
C TYR A 11 -39.52 -22.22 -0.75
N ILE A 12 -39.70 -21.87 0.53
CA ILE A 12 -38.68 -22.10 1.57
C ILE A 12 -39.33 -22.66 2.84
N ASP A 13 -38.71 -23.73 3.31
CA ASP A 13 -39.02 -24.63 4.42
C ASP A 13 -39.04 -23.95 5.82
N SER A 14 -39.92 -24.52 6.64
CA SER A 14 -40.27 -24.35 8.06
C SER A 14 -39.18 -24.17 9.14
N LYS A 15 -37.90 -23.95 8.79
CA LYS A 15 -36.94 -23.31 9.72
C LYS A 15 -36.88 -21.78 9.59
N GLY A 16 -37.60 -21.20 8.62
CA GLY A 16 -37.77 -19.75 8.43
C GLY A 16 -38.93 -19.09 9.19
N LEU A 17 -39.77 -19.84 9.91
CA LEU A 17 -41.02 -19.30 10.49
C LEU A 17 -40.89 -18.79 11.94
N THR A 18 -39.76 -19.02 12.60
CA THR A 18 -39.52 -18.54 13.99
C THR A 18 -38.94 -17.11 14.01
N VAL A 19 -38.42 -16.62 12.87
CA VAL A 19 -37.94 -15.23 12.72
C VAL A 19 -39.10 -14.28 12.37
N LEU A 20 -40.17 -14.76 11.71
CA LEU A 20 -41.34 -13.94 11.39
C LEU A 20 -42.27 -13.67 12.60
N LYS A 21 -42.19 -14.47 13.67
CA LYS A 21 -42.93 -14.20 14.92
C LYS A 21 -42.26 -13.15 15.82
N LYS A 22 -41.04 -12.70 15.50
CA LYS A 22 -40.41 -11.51 16.12
C LYS A 22 -40.68 -10.21 15.34
N LEU A 23 -41.32 -10.28 14.18
CA LEU A 23 -41.65 -9.12 13.33
C LEU A 23 -43.12 -8.68 13.43
N LEU A 24 -43.91 -9.31 14.31
CA LEU A 24 -45.34 -9.04 14.45
C LEU A 24 -45.78 -8.90 15.91
N LEU A 25 -44.89 -8.35 16.75
CA LEU A 25 -45.27 -7.75 18.02
C LEU A 25 -44.90 -6.26 17.99
N ILE A 26 -45.87 -5.45 17.56
CA ILE A 26 -46.20 -4.13 18.16
C ILE A 26 -45.05 -3.11 18.02
N THR A 27 -44.99 -2.27 16.99
CA THR A 27 -45.97 -1.19 16.70
C THR A 27 -46.51 -0.54 17.97
N PHE A 28 -45.64 0.06 18.78
CA PHE A 28 -45.83 1.24 19.64
C PHE A 28 -44.74 1.25 20.72
N ILE A 29 -43.54 1.73 20.39
CA ILE A 29 -42.75 2.53 21.34
C ILE A 29 -42.25 3.72 20.54
N LEU A 30 -42.77 4.87 20.93
CA LEU A 30 -42.50 6.20 20.41
C LEU A 30 -41.02 6.42 20.11
N PHE A 31 -40.77 7.19 19.05
CA PHE A 31 -39.56 7.97 18.82
C PHE A 31 -38.88 8.36 20.13
N THR A 32 -37.87 7.60 20.52
CA THR A 32 -36.83 8.10 21.42
C THR A 32 -35.61 8.26 20.53
N PHE A 33 -35.49 9.48 20.03
CA PHE A 33 -34.28 10.01 19.44
C PHE A 33 -33.07 9.57 20.31
N PRO A 34 -31.90 9.27 19.72
CA PRO A 34 -30.67 9.49 20.46
C PRO A 34 -30.43 11.01 20.52
N THR A 35 -31.24 11.71 21.29
CA THR A 35 -30.96 13.05 21.79
C THR A 35 -30.03 12.90 22.98
N MET A 36 -28.73 12.80 22.71
CA MET A 36 -27.70 13.51 23.48
C MET A 36 -26.55 13.82 22.53
N GLY A 37 -26.88 14.43 21.39
CA GLY A 37 -25.96 15.33 20.70
C GLY A 37 -26.16 16.71 21.31
N TYR A 38 -25.09 17.46 21.52
CA TYR A 38 -25.11 18.83 22.06
C TYR A 38 -26.26 19.66 21.49
N GLU A 39 -26.90 20.46 22.33
CA GLU A 39 -27.91 21.40 21.86
C GLU A 39 -27.29 22.36 20.84
N GLU A 40 -28.10 22.85 19.90
CA GLU A 40 -27.68 23.83 18.89
C GLU A 40 -26.95 25.04 19.51
N LYS A 41 -27.32 25.40 20.74
CA LYS A 41 -26.70 26.44 21.55
C LYS A 41 -25.24 26.16 21.92
N ASP A 42 -24.88 24.92 22.26
CA ASP A 42 -23.50 24.59 22.63
C ASP A 42 -22.59 24.54 21.39
N ARG A 43 -23.11 24.07 20.24
CA ARG A 43 -22.43 24.19 18.95
C ARG A 43 -22.18 25.65 18.57
N GLN A 44 -23.20 26.50 18.74
CA GLN A 44 -23.08 27.94 18.54
C GLN A 44 -22.10 28.57 19.52
N ARG A 45 -22.08 28.13 20.79
CA ARG A 45 -21.16 28.62 21.83
C ARG A 45 -19.70 28.38 21.47
N ILE A 46 -19.32 27.14 21.13
CA ILE A 46 -17.93 26.82 20.78
C ILE A 46 -17.48 27.55 19.50
N ALA A 47 -18.35 27.61 18.48
CA ALA A 47 -18.07 28.41 17.28
C ALA A 47 -18.05 29.92 17.57
N SER A 48 -18.70 30.40 18.64
CA SER A 48 -18.67 31.80 19.06
C SER A 48 -17.47 32.14 19.95
N GLU A 49 -16.70 31.18 20.44
CA GLU A 49 -15.57 31.46 21.33
C GLU A 49 -14.22 31.29 20.63
N SER A 50 -14.15 30.52 19.53
CA SER A 50 -12.92 30.34 18.76
C SER A 50 -12.97 31.05 17.41
N GLU A 51 -12.08 32.03 17.24
CA GLU A 51 -11.90 32.75 15.99
C GLU A 51 -11.38 31.83 14.86
N GLU A 52 -10.51 30.87 15.18
CA GLU A 52 -10.02 29.91 14.19
C GLU A 52 -11.14 29.01 13.67
N ILE A 53 -12.10 28.64 14.52
CA ILE A 53 -13.27 27.87 14.12
C ILE A 53 -14.21 28.70 13.25
N ARG A 54 -14.46 29.95 13.61
CA ARG A 54 -15.27 30.85 12.75
C ARG A 54 -14.68 30.96 11.36
N ARG A 55 -13.38 31.22 11.27
CA ARG A 55 -12.64 31.34 10.00
C ARG A 55 -12.61 30.02 9.23
N PHE A 56 -12.43 28.89 9.90
CA PHE A 56 -12.56 27.57 9.27
C PHE A 56 -13.95 27.43 8.65
N LEU A 57 -15.01 27.64 9.42
CA LEU A 57 -16.37 27.55 8.90
C LEU A 57 -16.60 28.52 7.73
N GLU A 58 -16.06 29.73 7.78
CA GLU A 58 -16.12 30.72 6.70
C GLU A 58 -15.51 30.24 5.38
N VAL A 59 -14.33 29.63 5.43
CA VAL A 59 -13.69 29.02 4.26
C VAL A 59 -14.61 27.97 3.61
N TYR A 60 -15.48 27.33 4.39
CA TYR A 60 -16.41 26.30 3.92
C TYR A 60 -17.88 26.75 3.79
N LYS A 61 -18.26 27.98 4.19
CA LYS A 61 -19.66 28.47 4.18
C LYS A 61 -20.32 28.37 2.80
N GLY A 62 -19.54 28.41 1.71
CA GLY A 62 -20.04 28.28 0.33
C GLY A 62 -20.64 26.91 -0.03
N ASN A 63 -20.45 25.88 0.80
CA ASN A 63 -21.02 24.55 0.60
C ASN A 63 -22.16 24.28 1.59
N ARG A 64 -23.25 23.67 1.10
CA ARG A 64 -24.36 23.20 1.96
C ARG A 64 -23.88 21.99 2.77
N GLY A 65 -23.25 22.25 3.91
CA GLY A 65 -22.71 21.25 4.81
C GLY A 65 -23.14 21.49 6.25
N TYR A 66 -23.13 20.43 7.05
CA TYR A 66 -23.37 20.53 8.48
C TYR A 66 -22.04 20.63 9.22
N ALA A 67 -21.97 21.55 10.19
CA ALA A 67 -20.89 21.61 11.16
C ALA A 67 -21.34 20.98 12.47
N TYR A 68 -20.60 20.00 12.96
CA TYR A 68 -20.86 19.32 14.23
C TYR A 68 -19.68 19.56 15.17
N VAL A 69 -19.97 19.81 16.45
CA VAL A 69 -18.96 19.96 17.49
C VAL A 69 -19.16 18.84 18.51
N PHE A 70 -18.09 18.15 18.88
CA PHE A 70 -18.06 17.06 19.84
C PHE A 70 -17.01 17.35 20.92
N GLU A 71 -17.35 17.09 22.18
CA GLU A 71 -16.42 17.11 23.31
C GLU A 71 -15.99 15.65 23.61
N GLU A 72 -14.69 15.37 23.69
CA GLU A 72 -14.22 14.05 24.14
C GLU A 72 -13.99 14.05 25.64
N GLY A 73 -14.89 13.37 26.37
CA GLY A 73 -14.67 12.91 27.73
C GLY A 73 -14.20 11.46 27.76
N VAL A 74 -12.97 11.25 28.26
CA VAL A 74 -12.36 10.00 28.80
C VAL A 74 -11.95 8.89 27.80
N ASN A 75 -10.72 8.38 28.01
CA ASN A 75 -9.99 7.31 27.29
C ASN A 75 -10.79 6.03 26.95
N PHE A 76 -10.60 5.46 25.75
CA PHE A 76 -11.05 4.11 25.39
C PHE A 76 -9.96 3.25 24.71
N LYS A 77 -9.89 1.95 25.07
CA LYS A 77 -8.97 0.92 24.53
C LYS A 77 -9.55 0.23 23.28
N TYR A 78 -8.68 -0.08 22.31
CA TYR A 78 -9.00 -0.61 20.97
C TYR A 78 -9.30 -2.14 20.95
N LEU A 79 -10.29 -2.59 20.15
CA LEU A 79 -10.44 -4.00 19.70
C LEU A 79 -10.76 -4.07 18.19
N ALA A 80 -10.15 -5.01 17.48
CA ALA A 80 -10.09 -5.10 16.01
C ALA A 80 -11.39 -5.58 15.32
N ASP A 81 -11.54 -5.10 14.08
CA ASP A 81 -12.38 -5.57 12.95
C ASP A 81 -13.92 -5.54 13.00
N SER A 82 -14.51 -4.80 12.04
CA SER A 82 -15.61 -5.33 11.21
C SER A 82 -15.83 -4.56 9.89
N LYS A 83 -16.06 -5.36 8.85
CA LYS A 83 -16.51 -5.01 7.50
C LYS A 83 -18.01 -4.65 7.52
N SER A 84 -18.43 -3.51 6.97
CA SER A 84 -19.72 -3.41 6.25
C SER A 84 -19.82 -2.15 5.39
N SER A 85 -20.58 -2.31 4.31
CA SER A 85 -20.94 -1.34 3.27
C SER A 85 -22.24 -0.61 3.62
N LYS A 86 -22.30 0.69 3.30
CA LYS A 86 -23.49 1.54 3.22
C LYS A 86 -24.41 1.53 4.45
N ASP A 87 -23.92 2.14 5.53
CA ASP A 87 -24.76 2.85 6.49
C ASP A 87 -23.91 3.91 7.21
N ASN A 88 -24.29 5.19 7.10
CA ASN A 88 -23.59 6.30 7.77
C ASN A 88 -23.80 6.29 9.30
N SER A 89 -24.54 5.32 9.85
CA SER A 89 -24.59 5.04 11.30
C SER A 89 -23.34 4.29 11.81
N SER A 90 -22.64 3.56 10.94
CA SER A 90 -21.40 2.83 11.28
C SER A 90 -20.19 3.73 11.53
N VAL A 91 -20.27 4.98 11.05
CA VAL A 91 -19.36 6.10 11.31
C VAL A 91 -19.22 6.23 12.82
N VAL A 92 -20.31 6.40 13.57
CA VAL A 92 -20.31 6.53 15.04
C VAL A 92 -19.54 5.41 15.76
N ARG A 93 -19.52 4.18 15.22
CA ARG A 93 -18.79 3.03 15.81
C ARG A 93 -17.34 2.89 15.34
N ARG A 94 -16.93 3.50 14.23
CA ARG A 94 -15.52 3.53 13.79
C ARG A 94 -14.70 4.66 14.41
N PHE A 95 -15.33 5.71 14.93
CA PHE A 95 -14.65 6.87 15.55
C PHE A 95 -14.21 6.66 17.00
N GLN A 96 -14.41 5.46 17.58
CA GLN A 96 -13.96 5.09 18.94
C GLN A 96 -12.43 4.93 19.11
N LYS A 97 -11.60 5.31 18.13
CA LYS A 97 -10.27 4.69 17.96
C LYS A 97 -9.07 5.61 17.67
N ALA A 98 -9.21 6.91 17.84
CA ALA A 98 -8.06 7.81 17.93
C ALA A 98 -8.21 8.65 19.19
N SER A 99 -7.25 8.58 20.11
CA SER A 99 -7.04 9.55 21.19
C SER A 99 -5.66 10.15 20.97
N PHE A 100 -5.56 11.46 20.81
CA PHE A 100 -4.28 12.16 20.86
C PHE A 100 -4.41 13.29 21.89
N ASN A 101 -3.49 13.29 22.86
CA ASN A 101 -3.27 14.31 23.88
C ASN A 101 -4.45 14.71 24.79
N GLY A 102 -4.90 13.78 25.66
CA GLY A 102 -5.44 14.18 26.97
C GLY A 102 -6.74 15.00 27.00
N GLY A 103 -7.47 15.09 25.88
CA GLY A 103 -8.79 15.67 25.76
C GLY A 103 -8.78 17.14 25.32
N THR A 104 -9.48 17.43 24.22
CA THR A 104 -10.09 18.72 23.85
C THR A 104 -10.85 18.61 22.52
N TYR A 105 -11.89 19.43 22.36
CA TYR A 105 -13.01 19.28 21.43
C TYR A 105 -12.65 18.96 19.96
N ARG A 106 -13.49 18.16 19.29
CA ARG A 106 -13.42 17.88 17.84
C ARG A 106 -14.56 18.56 17.08
N ILE A 107 -14.22 19.18 15.97
CA ILE A 107 -15.18 19.84 15.07
C ILE A 107 -15.13 19.18 13.72
N PHE A 108 -16.30 18.75 13.25
CA PHE A 108 -16.48 18.16 11.94
C PHE A 108 -17.23 19.12 11.05
N TYR A 109 -16.76 19.27 9.83
CA TYR A 109 -17.50 19.95 8.78
C TYR A 109 -17.73 18.96 7.64
N THR A 110 -18.98 18.68 7.32
CA THR A 110 -19.32 17.64 6.33
C THR A 110 -20.07 18.24 5.16
N HIS A 111 -19.49 18.13 3.96
CA HIS A 111 -20.22 18.26 2.70
C HIS A 111 -20.16 16.91 1.98
N GLY A 112 -21.30 16.23 1.80
CA GLY A 112 -21.43 14.97 1.04
C GLY A 112 -20.79 13.72 1.65
N THR A 113 -19.60 13.83 2.25
CA THR A 113 -18.89 12.77 2.98
C THR A 113 -18.05 13.36 4.13
N TYR A 114 -17.92 12.65 5.26
CA TYR A 114 -17.18 13.07 6.47
C TYR A 114 -15.66 13.14 6.25
N ARG A 115 -15.17 14.09 5.45
CA ARG A 115 -13.75 14.18 5.06
C ARG A 115 -12.97 15.35 5.64
N ASN A 116 -13.66 16.36 6.17
CA ASN A 116 -13.01 17.58 6.70
C ASN A 116 -13.29 17.71 8.20
N HIS A 117 -12.24 17.82 9.01
CA HIS A 117 -12.38 18.02 10.45
C HIS A 117 -11.20 18.78 11.03
N ALA A 118 -11.46 19.46 12.15
CA ALA A 118 -10.48 20.15 12.96
C ALA A 118 -10.58 19.66 14.41
N VAL A 119 -9.45 19.52 15.11
CA VAL A 119 -9.42 19.33 16.57
C VAL A 119 -8.88 20.60 17.18
N ILE A 120 -9.56 21.09 18.22
CA ILE A 120 -9.14 22.27 18.96
C ILE A 120 -8.60 21.90 20.33
N ASN A 121 -7.69 22.71 20.86
CA ASN A 121 -7.25 22.63 22.25
C ASN A 121 -8.15 23.44 23.19
N SER A 122 -7.85 23.41 24.49
CA SER A 122 -8.62 24.09 25.54
C SER A 122 -8.64 25.61 25.39
N GLN A 123 -7.68 26.16 24.65
CA GLN A 123 -7.55 27.57 24.35
C GLN A 123 -8.27 27.96 23.05
N GLY A 124 -8.98 27.01 22.42
CA GLY A 124 -9.75 27.24 21.20
C GLY A 124 -8.92 27.27 19.92
N ASN A 125 -7.66 26.85 19.94
CA ASN A 125 -6.79 26.80 18.77
C ASN A 125 -6.89 25.44 18.07
N ILE A 126 -6.89 25.43 16.74
CA ILE A 126 -6.83 24.24 15.90
C ILE A 126 -5.42 23.63 16.00
N VAL A 127 -5.36 22.44 16.58
CA VAL A 127 -4.13 21.63 16.71
C VAL A 127 -4.06 20.52 15.68
N GLN A 128 -5.19 20.10 15.13
CA GLN A 128 -5.25 19.12 14.04
C GLN A 128 -6.19 19.61 12.95
N LEU A 129 -5.77 19.48 11.70
CA LEU A 129 -6.58 19.81 10.54
C LEU A 129 -6.51 18.71 9.49
N VAL A 130 -7.67 18.18 9.11
CA VAL A 130 -7.83 17.24 8.00
C VAL A 130 -8.78 17.84 6.98
N VAL A 131 -8.33 17.93 5.73
CA VAL A 131 -9.09 18.53 4.64
C VAL A 131 -8.97 17.66 3.39
N SER A 132 -10.11 17.34 2.79
CA SER A 132 -10.21 16.86 1.43
C SER A 132 -10.77 17.96 0.55
N VAL A 133 -10.05 18.18 -0.54
CA VAL A 133 -10.39 19.16 -1.53
C VAL A 133 -11.34 18.53 -2.57
N GLU A 134 -12.57 19.05 -2.71
CA GLU A 134 -13.52 18.58 -3.75
C GLU A 134 -13.53 19.53 -4.96
N PRO A 135 -13.56 19.02 -6.21
CA PRO A 135 -13.50 19.82 -7.44
C PRO A 135 -14.76 20.63 -7.78
N THR A 136 -15.63 20.95 -6.81
CA THR A 136 -16.80 21.77 -7.13
C THR A 136 -16.34 23.18 -7.52
N LYS A 137 -16.93 23.71 -8.59
CA LYS A 137 -16.47 24.88 -9.38
C LYS A 137 -16.28 26.21 -8.63
N ASN A 138 -16.48 26.29 -7.32
CA ASN A 138 -16.55 27.54 -6.55
C ASN A 138 -15.64 27.59 -5.32
N TRP A 139 -14.53 26.86 -5.31
CA TRP A 139 -13.62 26.96 -4.18
C TRP A 139 -12.49 27.95 -4.41
N ASN A 140 -12.26 28.83 -3.43
CA ASN A 140 -11.08 29.69 -3.40
C ASN A 140 -9.98 29.00 -2.57
N HIS A 141 -9.12 28.27 -3.27
CA HIS A 141 -8.00 27.54 -2.67
C HIS A 141 -7.03 28.49 -1.99
N LYS A 142 -6.95 29.76 -2.44
CA LYS A 142 -6.14 30.79 -1.80
C LYS A 142 -6.65 31.11 -0.40
N ASP A 143 -7.96 31.10 -0.17
CA ASP A 143 -8.53 31.35 1.16
C ASP A 143 -8.25 30.20 2.12
N LEU A 144 -8.37 28.94 1.66
CA LEU A 144 -8.00 27.78 2.46
C LEU A 144 -6.51 27.81 2.82
N ILE A 145 -5.65 28.01 1.82
CA ILE A 145 -4.21 28.04 2.04
C ILE A 145 -3.80 29.24 2.92
N GLY A 146 -4.42 30.41 2.73
CA GLY A 146 -4.24 31.57 3.58
C GLY A 146 -4.71 31.34 5.02
N PHE A 147 -5.83 30.63 5.19
CA PHE A 147 -6.31 30.20 6.50
C PHE A 147 -5.32 29.25 7.18
N ILE A 148 -4.89 28.19 6.50
CA ILE A 148 -3.91 27.23 7.02
C ILE A 148 -2.62 27.95 7.41
N SER A 149 -2.13 28.84 6.54
CA SER A 149 -0.91 29.63 6.78
C SER A 149 -1.02 30.64 7.92
N SER A 150 -2.23 30.88 8.43
CA SER A 150 -2.48 31.75 9.58
C SER A 150 -2.51 31.02 10.92
N LEU A 151 -2.65 29.68 10.92
CA LEU A 151 -2.67 28.86 12.12
C LEU A 151 -1.29 28.84 12.78
N LYS A 152 -1.23 28.84 14.12
CA LYS A 152 0.05 28.85 14.87
C LYS A 152 0.28 27.61 15.71
N ASN A 153 -0.77 26.92 16.12
CA ASN A 153 -0.70 25.80 17.08
C ASN A 153 -0.92 24.44 16.42
N LEU A 154 -0.75 24.35 15.09
CA LEU A 154 -1.01 23.13 14.35
C LEU A 154 0.06 22.07 14.66
N GLU A 155 -0.37 20.93 15.21
CA GLU A 155 0.45 19.74 15.45
C GLU A 155 0.33 18.73 14.29
N TYR A 156 -0.84 18.66 13.66
CA TYR A 156 -1.12 17.72 12.57
C TYR A 156 -1.85 18.39 11.40
N LEU A 157 -1.33 18.19 10.20
CA LEU A 157 -1.97 18.59 8.95
C LEU A 157 -2.12 17.41 8.01
N SER A 158 -3.32 17.23 7.45
CA SER A 158 -3.54 16.33 6.31
C SER A 158 -4.44 16.98 5.29
N ILE A 159 -3.93 17.17 4.08
CA ILE A 159 -4.69 17.74 2.97
C ILE A 159 -4.66 16.77 1.80
N ARG A 160 -5.81 16.50 1.21
CA ARG A 160 -5.92 15.87 -0.11
C ARG A 160 -6.33 16.94 -1.10
N PHE A 161 -5.37 17.44 -1.86
CA PHE A 161 -5.58 18.30 -3.02
C PHE A 161 -6.19 17.49 -4.15
N ASN A 162 -6.95 18.08 -5.06
CA ASN A 162 -7.53 17.34 -6.18
C ASN A 162 -6.68 17.52 -7.44
N ASP A 163 -5.39 17.21 -7.33
CA ASP A 163 -4.36 17.42 -8.35
C ASP A 163 -4.15 18.90 -8.73
N GLU A 164 -4.21 19.78 -7.73
CA GLU A 164 -4.13 21.23 -7.90
C GLU A 164 -2.74 21.78 -7.59
N ALA A 165 -2.35 22.85 -8.28
CA ALA A 165 -1.14 23.58 -7.95
C ALA A 165 -1.41 24.58 -6.82
N VAL A 166 -0.49 24.65 -5.87
CA VAL A 166 -0.51 25.65 -4.81
C VAL A 166 0.81 26.40 -4.86
N ASP A 167 0.78 27.73 -4.86
CA ASP A 167 2.03 28.52 -4.91
C ASP A 167 2.90 28.23 -3.67
N LYS A 168 2.31 28.41 -2.48
CA LYS A 168 3.00 28.26 -1.20
C LYS A 168 2.04 27.86 -0.08
N ILE A 169 2.47 26.92 0.78
CA ILE A 169 1.84 26.57 2.06
C ILE A 169 2.83 26.95 3.16
N ASP A 170 2.51 27.97 3.97
CA ASP A 170 3.42 28.47 4.99
C ASP A 170 3.08 27.88 6.36
N LEU A 171 3.89 26.91 6.81
CA LEU A 171 3.77 26.27 8.14
C LEU A 171 4.89 26.74 9.09
N SER A 172 5.62 27.79 8.71
CA SER A 172 6.83 28.23 9.43
C SER A 172 6.59 28.67 10.87
N LYS A 173 5.34 29.02 11.20
CA LYS A 173 4.91 29.47 12.53
C LYS A 173 4.47 28.32 13.44
N ASN A 174 4.33 27.10 12.92
CA ASN A 174 3.82 25.95 13.65
C ASN A 174 4.97 25.18 14.32
N ASN A 175 5.50 25.71 15.42
CA ASN A 175 6.65 25.11 16.11
C ASN A 175 6.33 23.77 16.79
N GLU A 176 5.06 23.42 16.97
CA GLU A 176 4.60 22.15 17.55
C GLU A 176 4.18 21.13 16.46
N LEU A 177 4.44 21.42 15.19
CA LEU A 177 4.05 20.57 14.07
C LEU A 177 4.79 19.23 14.09
N ARG A 178 4.04 18.14 14.32
CA ARG A 178 4.55 16.75 14.36
C ARG A 178 4.30 15.99 13.08
N GLN A 179 3.25 16.32 12.34
CA GLN A 179 2.89 15.57 11.14
C GLN A 179 2.29 16.44 10.03
N VAL A 180 2.76 16.19 8.81
CA VAL A 180 2.22 16.77 7.58
C VAL A 180 1.96 15.67 6.55
N ASN A 181 0.75 15.60 6.00
CA ASN A 181 0.38 14.72 4.90
C ASN A 181 -0.27 15.52 3.77
N LEU A 182 0.42 15.69 2.65
CA LEU A 182 -0.12 16.31 1.45
C LEU A 182 -0.37 15.21 0.41
N ASN A 183 -1.58 15.12 -0.12
CA ASN A 183 -1.95 14.08 -1.08
C ASN A 183 -2.50 14.73 -2.33
N LYS A 184 -2.18 14.15 -3.49
CA LYS A 184 -2.69 14.59 -4.79
C LYS A 184 -2.44 16.10 -5.02
N LEU A 185 -1.30 16.61 -4.57
CA LEU A 185 -0.88 17.98 -4.88
C LEU A 185 -0.30 17.99 -6.32
N SER A 186 -0.53 19.01 -7.11
CA SER A 186 0.09 19.10 -8.44
C SER A 186 1.54 19.53 -8.32
N SER A 187 1.77 20.68 -7.68
CA SER A 187 3.06 21.32 -7.45
C SER A 187 2.92 22.33 -6.32
N GLY A 188 4.04 22.76 -5.72
CA GLY A 188 4.04 23.89 -4.81
C GLY A 188 5.27 23.96 -3.91
N THR A 189 5.29 24.98 -3.07
CA THR A 189 6.31 25.15 -2.02
C THR A 189 5.68 24.97 -0.64
N VAL A 190 6.31 24.20 0.23
CA VAL A 190 5.91 24.05 1.63
C VAL A 190 7.04 24.60 2.50
N ILE A 191 6.73 25.60 3.31
CA ILE A 191 7.70 26.16 4.26
C ILE A 191 7.47 25.53 5.62
N LEU A 192 8.44 24.74 6.09
CA LEU A 192 8.40 24.06 7.38
C LEU A 192 8.90 25.00 8.50
N PRO A 193 8.52 24.75 9.77
CA PRO A 193 9.09 25.47 10.92
C PRO A 193 10.59 25.23 11.03
N LYS A 194 11.36 26.16 11.61
CA LYS A 194 12.81 25.94 11.85
C LYS A 194 13.10 25.16 13.14
N VAL A 195 12.07 24.66 13.81
CA VAL A 195 12.15 23.82 15.00
C VAL A 195 11.93 22.37 14.59
N SER A 196 12.78 21.47 15.07
CA SER A 196 12.72 20.04 14.76
C SER A 196 11.68 19.32 15.65
N MET A 197 10.39 19.49 15.37
CA MET A 197 9.31 18.72 16.04
C MET A 197 8.60 17.75 15.08
N LEU A 198 8.87 17.88 13.78
CA LEU A 198 8.23 17.06 12.75
C LEU A 198 8.75 15.62 12.83
N GLU A 199 7.84 14.66 12.98
CA GLU A 199 8.13 13.23 13.03
C GLU A 199 7.76 12.55 11.70
N VAL A 200 6.72 13.04 11.03
CA VAL A 200 6.19 12.46 9.79
C VAL A 200 5.96 13.52 8.73
N LEU A 201 6.57 13.33 7.56
CA LEU A 201 6.39 14.19 6.39
C LEU A 201 6.03 13.37 5.15
N ASN A 202 4.76 13.44 4.75
CA ASN A 202 4.31 12.81 3.53
C ASN A 202 3.80 13.83 2.52
N SER A 203 4.18 13.66 1.27
CA SER A 203 3.72 14.48 0.18
C SER A 203 3.67 13.69 -1.11
N TYR A 204 2.46 13.45 -1.61
CA TYR A 204 2.24 12.71 -2.84
C TYR A 204 1.76 13.67 -3.93
N SER A 205 2.66 14.10 -4.80
CA SER A 205 2.36 15.02 -5.90
C SER A 205 2.62 14.52 -7.32
N LYS A 206 2.04 15.23 -8.29
CA LYS A 206 2.22 15.02 -9.74
C LYS A 206 3.48 15.70 -10.32
N LYS A 207 4.07 16.65 -9.61
CA LYS A 207 5.33 17.32 -9.95
C LYS A 207 6.14 17.57 -8.68
N ASP A 208 7.29 18.21 -8.83
CA ASP A 208 8.18 18.54 -7.74
C ASP A 208 7.51 19.47 -6.75
N ILE A 209 7.74 19.18 -5.47
CA ILE A 209 7.40 20.05 -4.36
C ILE A 209 8.70 20.43 -3.68
N VAL A 210 8.84 21.73 -3.43
CA VAL A 210 9.98 22.27 -2.68
C VAL A 210 9.60 22.30 -1.20
N PHE A 211 10.46 21.72 -0.36
CA PHE A 211 10.33 21.81 1.10
C PHE A 211 11.38 22.76 1.66
N GLU A 212 11.02 24.02 1.83
CA GLU A 212 11.89 24.97 2.52
C GLU A 212 12.01 24.59 4.01
N ASN A 213 13.20 24.76 4.57
CA ASN A 213 13.55 24.42 5.95
C ASN A 213 13.50 22.92 6.29
N ILE A 214 13.50 22.03 5.29
CA ILE A 214 13.57 20.58 5.55
C ILE A 214 14.85 20.16 6.29
N MET A 215 15.96 20.88 6.06
CA MET A 215 17.24 20.62 6.72
C MET A 215 17.21 20.79 8.24
N TYR A 216 16.20 21.48 8.80
CA TYR A 216 16.02 21.66 10.24
C TYR A 216 15.22 20.52 10.89
N GLN A 217 14.63 19.59 10.13
CA GLN A 217 13.69 18.59 10.63
C GLN A 217 14.35 17.29 11.09
N GLU A 218 15.44 17.37 11.86
CA GLU A 218 16.26 16.22 12.29
C GLU A 218 15.48 15.06 12.95
N ASN A 219 14.31 15.34 13.54
CA ASN A 219 13.46 14.37 14.24
C ASN A 219 12.51 13.57 13.32
N VAL A 220 12.55 13.80 12.00
CA VAL A 220 11.71 13.07 11.06
C VAL A 220 12.09 11.59 11.05
N LYS A 221 11.13 10.74 11.40
CA LYS A 221 11.27 9.28 11.42
C LYS A 221 10.70 8.61 10.18
N ALA A 222 9.67 9.22 9.60
CA ALA A 222 9.01 8.69 8.40
C ALA A 222 8.79 9.78 7.36
N MET A 223 9.23 9.50 6.15
CA MET A 223 9.10 10.40 5.01
C MET A 223 8.61 9.65 3.78
N GLY A 224 7.53 10.14 3.18
CA GLY A 224 6.94 9.59 1.96
C GLY A 224 6.73 10.67 0.92
N ILE A 225 7.66 10.82 -0.02
CA ILE A 225 7.62 11.88 -1.05
C ILE A 225 7.39 11.26 -2.43
N SER A 226 6.39 11.75 -3.16
CA SER A 226 6.25 11.54 -4.60
C SER A 226 6.40 12.85 -5.35
N GLY A 227 7.23 12.89 -6.38
CA GLY A 227 7.63 14.12 -7.06
C GLY A 227 8.90 13.85 -7.86
N GLY A 228 9.04 14.49 -9.01
CA GLY A 228 10.03 14.21 -10.04
C GLY A 228 11.51 14.43 -9.72
N VAL A 229 11.93 15.38 -8.88
CA VAL A 229 13.33 15.62 -8.53
C VAL A 229 13.38 16.13 -7.09
N PHE A 230 13.47 15.19 -6.15
CA PHE A 230 13.81 15.52 -4.77
C PHE A 230 15.34 15.39 -4.65
N ASP A 231 16.04 16.50 -4.42
CA ASP A 231 17.47 16.46 -4.13
C ASP A 231 17.67 15.85 -2.74
N LEU A 232 18.21 14.63 -2.70
CA LEU A 232 18.41 13.92 -1.44
C LEU A 232 19.53 14.51 -0.58
N SER A 233 20.34 15.42 -1.14
CA SER A 233 21.29 16.20 -0.36
C SER A 233 20.59 17.01 0.74
N GLU A 234 19.35 17.46 0.49
CA GLU A 234 18.53 18.24 1.43
C GLU A 234 18.12 17.46 2.69
N ILE A 235 18.11 16.13 2.62
CA ILE A 235 17.71 15.25 3.73
C ILE A 235 18.88 14.51 4.39
N SER A 236 20.12 14.84 4.02
CA SER A 236 21.32 14.24 4.60
C SER A 236 21.41 14.40 6.14
N ASN A 237 20.77 15.44 6.70
CA ASN A 237 20.72 15.68 8.14
C ASN A 237 19.61 14.93 8.89
N LEU A 238 18.70 14.22 8.20
CA LEU A 238 17.57 13.53 8.82
C LEU A 238 17.99 12.20 9.44
N LYS A 239 18.87 12.23 10.43
CA LYS A 239 19.55 11.05 11.00
C LYS A 239 18.61 10.10 11.73
N GLU A 240 17.46 10.57 12.20
CA GLU A 240 16.44 9.77 12.88
C GLU A 240 15.50 9.05 11.90
N ILE A 241 15.69 9.20 10.58
CA ILE A 241 14.80 8.59 9.60
C ILE A 241 14.92 7.06 9.59
N GLU A 242 13.78 6.41 9.83
CA GLU A 242 13.63 4.95 9.82
C GLU A 242 12.96 4.48 8.53
N ASN A 243 12.04 5.29 7.99
CA ASN A 243 11.20 4.92 6.85
C ASN A 243 11.27 5.99 5.77
N LEU A 244 11.90 5.69 4.64
CA LEU A 244 12.03 6.59 3.49
C LEU A 244 11.37 5.96 2.26
N TYR A 245 10.23 6.51 1.86
CA TYR A 245 9.52 6.16 0.65
C TYR A 245 9.63 7.29 -0.36
N LEU A 246 10.34 7.02 -1.45
CA LEU A 246 10.47 7.94 -2.58
C LEU A 246 9.76 7.31 -3.77
N SER A 247 8.88 8.07 -4.42
CA SER A 247 8.16 7.60 -5.63
C SER A 247 8.14 8.67 -6.72
N TYR A 248 7.98 8.25 -7.97
CA TYR A 248 7.83 9.21 -9.07
C TYR A 248 6.43 9.79 -9.09
N ALA A 249 6.38 11.07 -9.43
CA ALA A 249 5.25 11.59 -10.16
C ALA A 249 5.35 11.16 -11.63
N LYS A 250 4.25 10.68 -12.21
CA LYS A 250 4.12 9.95 -13.49
C LYS A 250 4.76 10.54 -14.78
N HIS A 251 5.52 11.64 -14.77
CA HIS A 251 5.79 12.43 -15.98
C HIS A 251 7.21 13.02 -16.13
N ILE A 252 8.24 12.44 -15.54
CA ILE A 252 9.61 12.93 -15.79
C ILE A 252 10.34 11.98 -16.75
N ASP A 253 10.38 12.40 -18.02
CA ASP A 253 11.32 11.96 -19.06
C ASP A 253 12.72 12.61 -18.89
N SER A 254 13.06 13.14 -17.71
CA SER A 254 14.36 13.79 -17.52
C SER A 254 15.46 12.76 -17.32
N GLU A 255 16.43 12.80 -18.23
CA GLU A 255 17.76 12.19 -18.13
C GLU A 255 18.61 12.75 -16.97
N ALA A 256 18.06 13.61 -16.11
CA ALA A 256 18.74 14.16 -14.95
C ALA A 256 18.99 13.05 -13.91
N VAL A 257 20.14 12.41 -14.06
CA VAL A 257 20.76 11.48 -13.13
C VAL A 257 21.05 12.24 -11.83
N VAL A 258 20.12 12.14 -10.86
CA VAL A 258 20.38 12.56 -9.48
C VAL A 258 21.17 11.45 -8.79
N GLU A 259 22.40 11.76 -8.39
CA GLU A 259 23.21 10.88 -7.55
C GLU A 259 22.59 10.81 -6.15
N ILE A 260 22.41 9.60 -5.66
CA ILE A 260 21.84 9.37 -4.33
C ILE A 260 22.97 8.98 -3.37
N SER A 261 23.16 9.75 -2.30
CA SER A 261 23.96 9.33 -1.14
C SER A 261 23.06 9.31 0.10
N LEU A 262 22.83 8.10 0.64
CA LEU A 262 22.07 7.88 1.87
C LEU A 262 22.94 7.25 2.95
N SER A 263 24.27 7.19 2.74
CA SER A 263 25.23 6.45 3.54
C SER A 263 25.21 6.79 5.03
N ASP A 264 24.77 8.01 5.37
CA ASP A 264 24.77 8.54 6.72
C ASP A 264 23.42 8.36 7.45
N LEU A 265 22.37 7.90 6.73
CA LEU A 265 21.05 7.62 7.27
C LEU A 265 20.99 6.23 7.90
N VAL A 266 21.88 5.97 8.85
CA VAL A 266 22.16 4.64 9.41
C VAL A 266 20.98 3.99 10.14
N ASN A 267 19.98 4.78 10.55
CA ASN A 267 18.75 4.33 11.19
C ASN A 267 17.68 3.80 10.23
N LEU A 268 17.89 3.94 8.91
CA LEU A 268 16.93 3.46 7.91
C LEU A 268 16.64 1.97 8.08
N GLU A 269 15.37 1.65 8.32
CA GLU A 269 14.82 0.29 8.30
C GLU A 269 14.17 -0.03 6.95
N ARG A 270 13.53 0.96 6.32
CA ARG A 270 12.77 0.80 5.08
C ARG A 270 13.17 1.89 4.09
N LEU A 271 13.65 1.46 2.92
CA LEU A 271 14.03 2.35 1.83
C LEU A 271 13.35 1.91 0.55
N TYR A 272 12.55 2.79 -0.04
CA TYR A 272 12.01 2.62 -1.39
C TYR A 272 12.55 3.73 -2.27
N ILE A 273 13.37 3.33 -3.24
CA ILE A 273 13.95 4.21 -4.26
C ILE A 273 13.04 4.17 -5.49
N PRO A 274 12.74 5.32 -6.10
CA PRO A 274 11.83 5.39 -7.22
C PRO A 274 12.55 4.95 -8.52
N SER A 275 11.79 4.73 -9.59
CA SER A 275 12.27 4.14 -10.84
C SER A 275 13.02 5.12 -11.76
N GLY A 276 14.31 4.94 -12.04
CA GLY A 276 15.07 5.80 -12.98
C GLY A 276 16.03 6.79 -12.28
N ARG A 277 16.52 6.43 -11.11
CA ARG A 277 17.56 7.14 -10.36
C ARG A 277 18.92 6.51 -10.60
N ASN A 278 19.96 7.33 -10.51
CA ASN A 278 21.32 6.82 -10.44
C ASN A 278 21.68 6.45 -9.00
N ILE A 279 21.80 5.15 -8.78
CA ILE A 279 22.15 4.59 -7.48
C ILE A 279 23.59 4.06 -7.45
N SER A 280 24.46 4.50 -8.37
CA SER A 280 25.88 4.13 -8.42
C SER A 280 26.64 4.44 -7.13
N ALA A 281 26.29 5.55 -6.49
CA ALA A 281 26.99 6.07 -5.32
C ALA A 281 26.43 5.55 -3.97
N ILE A 282 25.29 4.86 -3.98
CA ILE A 282 24.69 4.38 -2.73
C ILE A 282 25.53 3.24 -2.17
N ASN A 283 26.10 3.44 -0.99
CA ASN A 283 26.70 2.38 -0.22
C ASN A 283 25.68 1.77 0.77
N LEU A 284 24.83 0.88 0.27
CA LEU A 284 23.78 0.22 1.07
C LEU A 284 24.36 -0.60 2.25
N VAL A 285 25.61 -1.03 2.16
CA VAL A 285 26.29 -1.78 3.23
C VAL A 285 26.41 -0.97 4.53
N LYS A 286 26.44 0.36 4.45
CA LYS A 286 26.46 1.24 5.64
C LYS A 286 25.12 1.28 6.38
N LEU A 287 24.02 0.95 5.71
CA LEU A 287 22.66 0.96 6.26
C LEU A 287 22.41 -0.30 7.08
N LYS A 288 23.00 -0.34 8.28
CA LYS A 288 22.99 -1.53 9.13
C LYS A 288 21.60 -1.92 9.64
N ASN A 289 20.65 -0.99 9.71
CA ASN A 289 19.29 -1.30 10.16
C ASN A 289 18.32 -1.66 9.03
N LEU A 290 18.78 -1.63 7.78
CA LEU A 290 17.92 -1.80 6.62
C LEU A 290 17.36 -3.22 6.53
N LYS A 291 16.04 -3.33 6.65
CA LYS A 291 15.27 -4.58 6.58
C LYS A 291 14.51 -4.71 5.26
N ILE A 292 14.00 -3.60 4.74
CA ILE A 292 13.17 -3.57 3.53
C ILE A 292 13.79 -2.64 2.51
N LEU A 293 14.08 -3.16 1.33
CA LEU A 293 14.64 -2.41 0.21
C LEU A 293 13.80 -2.59 -1.05
N GLY A 294 13.23 -1.49 -1.53
CA GLY A 294 12.61 -1.40 -2.85
C GLY A 294 13.49 -0.60 -3.79
N LEU A 295 13.98 -1.22 -4.86
CA LEU A 295 14.66 -0.58 -5.96
C LEU A 295 13.65 -0.46 -7.11
N GLY A 296 13.15 0.75 -7.35
CA GLY A 296 12.25 1.03 -8.46
C GLY A 296 12.82 0.56 -9.80
N GLY A 297 11.92 0.34 -10.77
CA GLY A 297 12.31 -0.05 -12.13
C GLY A 297 13.36 0.89 -12.74
N ASN A 298 14.11 0.44 -13.73
CA ASN A 298 15.09 1.26 -14.45
C ASN A 298 16.22 1.87 -13.59
N ASN A 299 16.39 1.42 -12.35
CA ASN A 299 17.62 1.67 -11.59
C ASN A 299 18.62 0.56 -11.91
N SER A 300 19.80 0.89 -12.40
CA SER A 300 20.88 -0.10 -12.50
C SER A 300 21.34 -0.48 -11.09
N TYR A 301 21.18 -1.74 -10.71
CA TYR A 301 21.54 -2.24 -9.37
C TYR A 301 22.61 -3.35 -9.40
N ALA A 302 23.10 -3.69 -10.58
CA ALA A 302 24.06 -4.77 -10.80
C ALA A 302 25.39 -4.62 -10.02
N HIS A 303 25.75 -3.40 -9.61
CA HIS A 303 26.94 -3.08 -8.82
C HIS A 303 26.67 -3.02 -7.32
N LEU A 304 25.41 -3.08 -6.88
CA LEU A 304 25.06 -2.91 -5.48
C LEU A 304 25.27 -4.21 -4.70
N THR A 305 26.01 -4.10 -3.60
CA THR A 305 26.03 -5.13 -2.55
C THR A 305 24.91 -4.87 -1.56
N ILE A 306 23.99 -5.83 -1.46
CA ILE A 306 22.84 -5.74 -0.56
C ILE A 306 23.27 -6.14 0.86
N PRO A 307 22.99 -5.33 1.90
CA PRO A 307 23.45 -5.60 3.26
C PRO A 307 22.81 -6.85 3.86
N ARG A 308 23.47 -7.38 4.90
CA ARG A 308 23.07 -8.63 5.56
C ARG A 308 21.66 -8.60 6.15
N ASN A 309 21.25 -7.45 6.67
CA ASN A 309 20.02 -7.32 7.45
C ASN A 309 18.75 -7.15 6.59
N VAL A 310 18.89 -7.03 5.27
CA VAL A 310 17.73 -6.96 4.37
C VAL A 310 17.02 -8.30 4.38
N GLU A 311 15.74 -8.26 4.74
CA GLU A 311 14.82 -9.40 4.78
C GLU A 311 13.91 -9.42 3.54
N TYR A 312 13.60 -8.23 2.99
CA TYR A 312 12.77 -8.07 1.82
C TYR A 312 13.47 -7.19 0.78
N LEU A 313 13.66 -7.73 -0.43
CA LEU A 313 14.20 -7.02 -1.58
C LEU A 313 13.21 -7.07 -2.74
N SER A 314 12.76 -5.91 -3.19
CA SER A 314 12.05 -5.76 -4.47
C SER A 314 12.91 -4.97 -5.44
N SER A 315 13.02 -5.43 -6.68
CA SER A 315 13.77 -4.76 -7.74
C SER A 315 13.06 -4.87 -9.10
N GLY A 316 13.54 -4.14 -10.11
CA GLY A 316 13.02 -4.26 -11.46
C GLY A 316 13.76 -3.44 -12.51
N GLY A 317 13.27 -3.44 -13.74
CA GLY A 317 13.81 -2.66 -14.85
C GLY A 317 14.61 -3.49 -15.85
N GLU A 318 14.30 -3.33 -17.14
CA GLU A 318 14.86 -4.12 -18.24
C GLU A 318 16.37 -3.92 -18.42
N ILE A 319 16.89 -2.79 -17.92
CA ILE A 319 18.33 -2.50 -17.89
C ILE A 319 19.13 -3.51 -17.04
N ASN A 320 18.48 -4.19 -16.08
CA ASN A 320 19.15 -5.13 -15.20
C ASN A 320 19.18 -6.52 -15.83
N THR A 321 20.39 -6.98 -16.15
CA THR A 321 20.67 -8.28 -16.79
C THR A 321 21.18 -9.35 -15.82
N LYS A 322 21.49 -8.97 -14.58
CA LYS A 322 21.90 -9.86 -13.50
C LYS A 322 21.33 -9.40 -12.15
N LEU A 323 21.27 -10.32 -11.19
CA LEU A 323 20.95 -10.00 -9.80
C LEU A 323 21.99 -9.03 -9.20
N PRO A 324 21.62 -8.21 -8.18
CA PRO A 324 22.60 -7.47 -7.40
C PRO A 324 23.52 -8.45 -6.64
N ASP A 325 24.60 -7.95 -6.05
CA ASP A 325 25.46 -8.77 -5.20
C ASP A 325 24.75 -9.08 -3.87
N LEU A 326 24.28 -10.32 -3.76
CA LEU A 326 23.56 -10.88 -2.61
C LEU A 326 24.47 -11.69 -1.67
N SER A 327 25.80 -11.68 -1.88
CA SER A 327 26.75 -12.48 -1.09
C SER A 327 26.64 -12.26 0.42
N ARG A 328 26.22 -11.07 0.84
CA ARG A 328 26.05 -10.68 2.23
C ARG A 328 24.64 -10.86 2.78
N SER A 329 23.61 -11.01 1.94
CA SER A 329 22.18 -10.92 2.27
C SER A 329 21.63 -12.14 3.02
N LYS A 330 22.33 -12.61 4.04
CA LYS A 330 22.02 -13.87 4.72
C LYS A 330 20.68 -13.90 5.43
N ASN A 331 20.05 -12.76 5.70
CA ASN A 331 18.72 -12.69 6.30
C ASN A 331 17.59 -12.51 5.27
N LEU A 332 17.89 -12.54 3.96
CA LEU A 332 16.89 -12.33 2.92
C LEU A 332 15.86 -13.47 2.94
N LYS A 333 14.59 -13.10 3.09
CA LYS A 333 13.43 -14.01 3.11
C LYS A 333 12.59 -13.89 1.86
N THR A 334 12.42 -12.69 1.34
CA THR A 334 11.61 -12.44 0.15
C THR A 334 12.39 -11.67 -0.90
N PHE A 335 12.48 -12.24 -2.10
CA PHE A 335 13.03 -11.59 -3.27
C PHE A 335 11.99 -11.44 -4.37
N ILE A 336 11.73 -10.21 -4.79
CA ILE A 336 10.83 -9.88 -5.88
C ILE A 336 11.60 -9.14 -6.98
N SER A 337 11.54 -9.64 -8.21
CA SER A 337 12.09 -8.96 -9.38
C SER A 337 11.05 -8.87 -10.49
N LYS A 338 10.82 -7.66 -11.02
CA LYS A 338 9.81 -7.43 -12.05
C LYS A 338 10.38 -6.70 -13.27
N LYS A 339 9.99 -7.13 -14.47
CA LYS A 339 10.34 -6.47 -15.73
C LYS A 339 11.85 -6.31 -15.90
N THR A 340 12.62 -7.39 -15.80
CA THR A 340 14.09 -7.37 -15.93
C THR A 340 14.57 -8.20 -17.12
N SER A 341 15.84 -8.04 -17.50
CA SER A 341 16.48 -8.86 -18.53
C SER A 341 17.40 -9.93 -17.92
N ILE A 342 17.16 -10.33 -16.66
CA ILE A 342 17.89 -11.43 -16.03
C ILE A 342 17.57 -12.75 -16.73
N LYS A 343 18.60 -13.55 -17.00
CA LYS A 343 18.47 -14.84 -17.70
C LYS A 343 18.48 -16.06 -16.78
N ASP A 344 19.13 -15.93 -15.63
CA ASP A 344 19.19 -16.92 -14.58
C ASP A 344 19.11 -16.25 -13.19
N LEU A 345 19.14 -17.08 -12.14
CA LEU A 345 19.04 -16.67 -10.74
C LEU A 345 20.35 -16.91 -9.97
N HIS A 346 21.48 -16.94 -10.68
CA HIS A 346 22.79 -17.13 -10.06
C HIS A 346 23.03 -16.03 -9.01
N GLY A 347 23.38 -16.44 -7.79
CA GLY A 347 23.51 -15.56 -6.63
C GLY A 347 22.46 -15.78 -5.54
N LEU A 348 21.40 -16.55 -5.81
CA LEU A 348 20.43 -16.94 -4.77
C LEU A 348 20.88 -18.17 -3.94
N SER A 349 21.74 -19.04 -4.47
CA SER A 349 22.05 -20.36 -3.89
C SER A 349 22.53 -20.36 -2.43
N ASP A 350 23.10 -19.27 -1.96
CA ASP A 350 23.72 -19.18 -0.63
C ASP A 350 22.85 -18.42 0.39
N LEU A 351 21.54 -18.36 0.15
CA LEU A 351 20.56 -17.63 0.96
C LEU A 351 19.72 -18.61 1.81
N PRO A 352 20.19 -18.99 3.01
CA PRO A 352 19.60 -20.10 3.77
C PRO A 352 18.20 -19.82 4.32
N HIS A 353 17.81 -18.54 4.39
CA HIS A 353 16.51 -18.09 4.91
C HIS A 353 15.56 -17.59 3.83
N LEU A 354 15.89 -17.79 2.55
CA LEU A 354 15.03 -17.36 1.44
C LEU A 354 13.77 -18.24 1.39
N GLU A 355 12.62 -17.64 1.63
CA GLU A 355 11.31 -18.31 1.74
C GLU A 355 10.46 -18.10 0.49
N GLU A 356 10.59 -16.96 -0.18
CA GLU A 356 9.77 -16.57 -1.33
C GLU A 356 10.59 -15.88 -2.42
N VAL A 357 10.44 -16.38 -3.65
CA VAL A 357 11.02 -15.78 -4.86
C VAL A 357 9.90 -15.52 -5.88
N ILE A 358 9.75 -14.26 -6.29
CA ILE A 358 8.79 -13.83 -7.29
C ILE A 358 9.52 -13.12 -8.43
N ILE A 359 9.53 -13.73 -9.61
CA ILE A 359 10.06 -13.18 -10.85
C ILE A 359 8.88 -12.96 -11.81
N GLU A 360 8.63 -11.72 -12.21
CA GLU A 360 7.55 -11.40 -13.15
C GLU A 360 8.07 -10.67 -14.39
N ARG A 361 7.59 -11.06 -15.57
CA ARG A 361 7.86 -10.37 -16.84
C ARG A 361 9.34 -10.17 -17.11
N SER A 362 10.16 -11.17 -16.77
CA SER A 362 11.60 -11.12 -16.98
C SER A 362 12.02 -12.11 -18.05
N GLN A 363 13.13 -11.86 -18.75
CA GLN A 363 13.62 -12.75 -19.81
C GLN A 363 14.29 -14.03 -19.28
N LEU A 364 13.78 -14.59 -18.18
CA LEU A 364 14.40 -15.72 -17.48
C LEU A 364 14.35 -16.98 -18.34
N GLU A 365 15.51 -17.55 -18.65
CA GLU A 365 15.69 -18.74 -19.48
C GLU A 365 16.05 -19.98 -18.62
N SER A 366 16.58 -19.79 -17.42
CA SER A 366 17.01 -20.85 -16.51
C SER A 366 16.69 -20.54 -15.04
N MET A 367 16.46 -21.59 -14.25
CA MET A 367 16.36 -21.54 -12.78
C MET A 367 17.70 -21.79 -12.07
N GLU A 368 18.83 -21.75 -12.79
CA GLU A 368 20.17 -21.87 -12.18
C GLU A 368 20.34 -20.87 -11.03
N GLY A 369 20.87 -21.34 -9.90
CA GLY A 369 20.94 -20.57 -8.65
C GLY A 369 19.83 -20.87 -7.61
N LEU A 370 18.83 -21.70 -7.94
CA LEU A 370 17.80 -22.14 -6.98
C LEU A 370 18.11 -23.44 -6.21
N ARG A 371 19.25 -24.08 -6.50
CA ARG A 371 19.67 -25.32 -5.82
C ARG A 371 19.96 -25.08 -4.34
N ASN A 372 19.65 -26.08 -3.50
CA ASN A 372 19.96 -26.11 -2.07
C ASN A 372 19.42 -24.90 -1.28
N LEU A 373 18.17 -24.55 -1.52
CA LEU A 373 17.44 -23.52 -0.77
C LEU A 373 16.48 -24.15 0.22
N PRO A 374 16.94 -24.56 1.42
CA PRO A 374 16.15 -25.39 2.34
C PRO A 374 14.96 -24.65 2.93
N SER A 375 14.92 -23.31 2.89
CA SER A 375 13.78 -22.54 3.43
C SER A 375 12.78 -22.12 2.36
N LEU A 376 13.04 -22.38 1.07
CA LEU A 376 12.20 -21.85 -0.01
C LEU A 376 10.86 -22.59 -0.05
N LYS A 377 9.78 -21.84 0.13
CA LYS A 377 8.39 -22.34 0.16
C LYS A 377 7.59 -21.91 -1.05
N LYS A 378 7.88 -20.73 -1.61
CA LYS A 378 7.11 -20.16 -2.72
C LYS A 378 8.02 -19.72 -3.84
N LEU A 379 7.78 -20.26 -5.04
CA LEU A 379 8.47 -19.86 -6.25
C LEU A 379 7.45 -19.48 -7.32
N THR A 380 7.45 -18.21 -7.70
CA THR A 380 6.64 -17.69 -8.80
C THR A 380 7.55 -17.15 -9.89
N ILE A 381 7.47 -17.70 -11.10
CA ILE A 381 8.16 -17.21 -12.30
C ILE A 381 7.14 -17.07 -13.43
N ASN A 382 6.60 -15.87 -13.60
CA ASN A 382 5.55 -15.60 -14.59
C ASN A 382 6.06 -14.75 -15.75
N TYR A 383 5.53 -15.02 -16.96
CA TYR A 383 5.89 -14.28 -18.17
C TYR A 383 7.41 -14.30 -18.43
N GLY A 384 7.98 -15.51 -18.46
CA GLY A 384 9.40 -15.76 -18.73
C GLY A 384 9.64 -16.56 -20.00
N ASN A 385 10.84 -17.14 -20.13
CA ASN A 385 11.27 -17.96 -21.26
C ASN A 385 11.72 -19.38 -20.82
N LEU A 386 11.33 -19.83 -19.62
CA LEU A 386 11.70 -21.16 -19.13
C LEU A 386 11.14 -22.25 -20.07
N SER A 387 11.99 -23.20 -20.45
CA SER A 387 11.61 -24.30 -21.35
C SER A 387 11.43 -25.65 -20.65
N LYS A 388 11.85 -25.73 -19.39
CA LYS A 388 11.80 -26.94 -18.56
C LYS A 388 11.76 -26.57 -17.07
N ILE A 389 11.34 -27.53 -16.25
CA ILE A 389 11.45 -27.48 -14.81
C ILE A 389 12.73 -28.23 -14.42
N ASP A 390 13.74 -27.51 -13.96
CA ASP A 390 15.01 -28.05 -13.49
C ASP A 390 15.64 -27.12 -12.43
N LYS A 391 16.80 -27.51 -11.88
CA LYS A 391 17.56 -26.69 -10.91
C LYS A 391 16.87 -26.47 -9.55
N LEU A 392 15.97 -27.38 -9.19
CA LEU A 392 15.27 -27.41 -7.90
C LEU A 392 15.77 -28.53 -6.97
N GLU A 393 17.00 -29.01 -7.17
CA GLU A 393 17.60 -30.00 -6.27
C GLU A 393 17.84 -29.40 -4.87
N GLY A 394 17.40 -30.09 -3.81
CA GLY A 394 17.54 -29.62 -2.43
C GLY A 394 16.58 -28.49 -2.04
N VAL A 395 15.47 -28.34 -2.75
CA VAL A 395 14.39 -27.37 -2.49
C VAL A 395 13.14 -28.11 -1.97
N ASP A 396 13.35 -29.01 -1.02
CA ASP A 396 12.36 -30.04 -0.64
C ASP A 396 11.15 -29.48 0.16
N ASN A 397 11.27 -28.24 0.66
CA ASN A 397 10.23 -27.53 1.39
C ASN A 397 9.36 -26.63 0.50
N LEU A 398 9.46 -26.73 -0.83
CA LEU A 398 8.67 -25.94 -1.76
C LEU A 398 7.19 -26.34 -1.69
N GLU A 399 6.33 -25.40 -1.29
CA GLU A 399 4.89 -25.59 -1.11
C GLU A 399 4.10 -25.11 -2.35
N GLU A 400 4.56 -24.04 -3.01
CA GLU A 400 3.92 -23.42 -4.17
C GLU A 400 4.92 -23.18 -5.30
N LEU A 401 4.64 -23.74 -6.49
CA LEU A 401 5.40 -23.54 -7.73
C LEU A 401 4.48 -22.99 -8.83
N ILE A 402 4.67 -21.72 -9.20
CA ILE A 402 3.85 -21.03 -10.20
C ILE A 402 4.74 -20.60 -11.37
N LEU A 403 4.56 -21.22 -12.53
CA LEU A 403 5.35 -20.99 -13.75
C LEU A 403 4.45 -20.58 -14.94
N THR A 404 3.51 -19.66 -14.71
CA THR A 404 2.52 -19.26 -15.73
C THR A 404 3.15 -18.46 -16.87
N ARG A 405 2.76 -18.74 -18.12
CA ARG A 405 3.28 -18.04 -19.31
C ARG A 405 4.80 -18.18 -19.45
N ASN A 406 5.27 -19.41 -19.53
CA ASN A 406 6.62 -19.77 -19.97
C ASN A 406 6.51 -20.63 -21.25
N LYS A 407 7.55 -21.41 -21.58
CA LYS A 407 7.65 -22.28 -22.77
C LYS A 407 7.91 -23.74 -22.36
N ILE A 408 7.40 -24.15 -21.20
CA ILE A 408 7.64 -25.48 -20.64
C ILE A 408 6.90 -26.51 -21.49
N LYS A 409 7.58 -27.58 -21.90
CA LYS A 409 7.02 -28.60 -22.79
C LYS A 409 6.60 -29.89 -22.10
N GLU A 410 7.16 -30.14 -20.92
CA GLU A 410 6.92 -31.37 -20.17
C GLU A 410 7.03 -31.10 -18.67
N ILE A 411 6.25 -31.85 -17.89
CA ILE A 411 6.34 -31.86 -16.43
C ILE A 411 7.34 -32.94 -16.06
N LYS A 412 8.53 -32.53 -15.62
CA LYS A 412 9.59 -33.42 -15.12
C LYS A 412 10.32 -32.77 -13.95
N ASN A 413 11.04 -33.57 -13.17
CA ASN A 413 11.84 -33.11 -12.03
C ASN A 413 10.98 -32.41 -10.95
N VAL A 414 9.77 -32.91 -10.72
CA VAL A 414 8.88 -32.42 -9.66
C VAL A 414 8.53 -33.51 -8.63
N SER A 415 8.81 -34.78 -8.94
CA SER A 415 8.49 -35.92 -8.08
C SER A 415 9.18 -35.89 -6.71
N HIS A 416 10.34 -35.25 -6.59
CA HIS A 416 11.05 -35.09 -5.32
C HIS A 416 10.47 -33.97 -4.43
N LEU A 417 9.62 -33.09 -4.97
CA LEU A 417 9.03 -31.96 -4.25
C LEU A 417 7.84 -32.40 -3.39
N SER A 418 8.10 -33.25 -2.40
CA SER A 418 7.08 -33.89 -1.55
C SER A 418 6.21 -32.91 -0.73
N SER A 419 6.68 -31.68 -0.50
CA SER A 419 5.93 -30.62 0.18
C SER A 419 5.00 -29.82 -0.73
N LEU A 420 5.04 -30.06 -2.04
CA LEU A 420 4.32 -29.24 -3.02
C LEU A 420 2.81 -29.47 -2.92
N THR A 421 2.08 -28.40 -2.66
CA THR A 421 0.60 -28.40 -2.58
C THR A 421 -0.04 -27.67 -3.75
N PHE A 422 0.75 -26.87 -4.48
CA PHE A 422 0.25 -26.11 -5.62
C PHE A 422 1.29 -26.00 -6.74
N LEU A 423 0.95 -26.47 -7.94
CA LEU A 423 1.76 -26.39 -9.15
C LEU A 423 0.96 -25.73 -10.28
N ARG A 424 1.23 -24.46 -10.62
CA ARG A 424 0.52 -23.77 -11.71
C ARG A 424 1.38 -23.62 -12.94
N LEU A 425 0.96 -24.26 -14.02
CA LEU A 425 1.64 -24.30 -15.32
C LEU A 425 0.79 -23.71 -16.46
N PHE A 426 -0.14 -22.80 -16.15
CA PHE A 426 -1.01 -22.20 -17.16
C PHE A 426 -0.23 -21.51 -18.29
N TYR A 427 -0.77 -21.58 -19.52
CA TYR A 427 -0.16 -20.96 -20.70
C TYR A 427 1.30 -21.39 -20.91
N ASN A 428 1.54 -22.69 -21.00
CA ASN A 428 2.83 -23.26 -21.42
C ASN A 428 2.62 -24.10 -22.69
N ASP A 429 3.66 -24.81 -23.11
CA ASP A 429 3.68 -25.65 -24.32
C ASP A 429 3.60 -27.15 -23.97
N ILE A 430 2.98 -27.50 -22.82
CA ILE A 430 2.93 -28.89 -22.33
C ILE A 430 2.02 -29.73 -23.21
N ASP A 431 2.53 -30.81 -23.80
CA ASP A 431 1.81 -31.60 -24.79
C ASP A 431 1.58 -33.07 -24.40
N SER A 432 2.17 -33.51 -23.29
CA SER A 432 2.14 -34.87 -22.77
C SER A 432 2.38 -34.87 -21.25
N LEU A 433 1.91 -35.93 -20.57
CA LEU A 433 2.06 -36.13 -19.13
C LEU A 433 2.58 -37.52 -18.85
N ASP A 434 3.68 -37.61 -18.09
CA ASP A 434 4.10 -38.83 -17.42
C ASP A 434 3.55 -38.83 -15.99
N PHE A 435 2.63 -39.75 -15.69
CA PHE A 435 2.04 -39.86 -14.36
C PHE A 435 3.06 -40.18 -13.28
N ASN A 436 4.20 -40.79 -13.61
CA ASN A 436 5.23 -41.09 -12.61
C ASN A 436 5.87 -39.83 -12.02
N GLU A 437 5.85 -38.71 -12.74
CA GLU A 437 6.39 -37.44 -12.26
C GLU A 437 5.47 -36.77 -11.23
N VAL A 438 4.17 -37.09 -11.25
CA VAL A 438 3.14 -36.39 -10.45
C VAL A 438 2.38 -37.29 -9.48
N LYS A 439 2.54 -38.61 -9.57
CA LYS A 439 1.80 -39.58 -8.72
C LYS A 439 2.01 -39.38 -7.22
N ASP A 440 3.19 -38.92 -6.82
CA ASP A 440 3.56 -38.73 -5.42
C ASP A 440 3.13 -37.33 -4.89
N LEU A 441 2.59 -36.49 -5.77
CA LEU A 441 2.03 -35.16 -5.45
C LEU A 441 0.53 -35.25 -5.12
N ALA A 442 0.09 -36.27 -4.39
CA ALA A 442 -1.32 -36.66 -4.23
C ALA A 442 -2.26 -35.55 -3.69
N TYR A 443 -1.72 -34.51 -3.06
CA TYR A 443 -2.45 -33.35 -2.52
C TYR A 443 -2.12 -32.03 -3.24
N CYS A 444 -1.41 -32.10 -4.37
CA CYS A 444 -1.04 -30.93 -5.15
C CYS A 444 -2.11 -30.60 -6.18
N GLY A 445 -2.63 -29.36 -6.15
CA GLY A 445 -3.40 -28.84 -7.27
C GLY A 445 -2.47 -28.50 -8.44
N ILE A 446 -2.53 -29.23 -9.57
CA ILE A 446 -1.77 -28.91 -10.80
C ILE A 446 -2.65 -28.19 -11.82
N GLY A 447 -2.38 -26.91 -12.04
CA GLY A 447 -3.07 -26.10 -13.03
C GLY A 447 -2.45 -26.22 -14.42
N LEU A 448 -3.18 -26.83 -15.38
CA LEU A 448 -2.71 -27.06 -16.76
C LEU A 448 -3.48 -26.30 -17.86
N LEU A 449 -4.41 -25.42 -17.51
CA LEU A 449 -5.20 -24.67 -18.49
C LEU A 449 -4.33 -23.95 -19.54
N TYR A 450 -4.82 -23.90 -20.77
CA TYR A 450 -4.15 -23.26 -21.89
C TYR A 450 -2.79 -23.91 -22.23
N ASN A 451 -2.72 -25.23 -22.14
CA ASN A 451 -1.63 -26.04 -22.68
C ASN A 451 -2.16 -26.99 -23.77
N PRO A 452 -1.34 -27.41 -24.76
CA PRO A 452 -1.74 -28.41 -25.76
C PRO A 452 -2.29 -29.72 -25.18
N ILE A 453 -1.83 -30.13 -23.99
CA ILE A 453 -2.28 -31.35 -23.31
C ILE A 453 -3.77 -31.33 -22.93
N GLU A 454 -4.40 -30.15 -22.77
CA GLU A 454 -5.79 -30.02 -22.32
C GLU A 454 -6.77 -30.82 -23.19
N ASN A 455 -6.52 -30.85 -24.51
CA ASN A 455 -7.34 -31.60 -25.47
C ASN A 455 -6.96 -33.09 -25.60
N LYS A 456 -5.92 -33.53 -24.88
CA LYS A 456 -5.36 -34.89 -24.95
C LYS A 456 -5.63 -35.71 -23.69
N LEU A 457 -6.01 -35.08 -22.57
CA LEU A 457 -6.31 -35.77 -21.32
C LEU A 457 -7.61 -36.57 -21.42
N THR A 458 -7.53 -37.88 -21.15
CA THR A 458 -8.69 -38.75 -21.03
C THR A 458 -9.47 -38.46 -19.74
N ASP A 459 -10.69 -38.98 -19.62
CA ASP A 459 -11.46 -38.86 -18.37
C ASP A 459 -10.81 -39.63 -17.21
N GLU A 460 -10.07 -40.70 -17.49
CA GLU A 460 -9.27 -41.41 -16.49
C GLU A 460 -8.09 -40.56 -16.01
N ASP A 461 -7.43 -39.86 -16.93
CA ASP A 461 -6.36 -38.91 -16.59
C ASP A 461 -6.89 -37.80 -15.71
N LYS A 462 -8.04 -37.21 -16.07
CA LYS A 462 -8.71 -36.17 -15.27
C LYS A 462 -9.10 -36.69 -13.89
N LYS A 463 -9.53 -37.96 -13.79
CA LYS A 463 -9.84 -38.61 -12.51
C LYS A 463 -8.63 -38.87 -11.63
N LYS A 464 -7.54 -39.38 -12.22
CA LYS A 464 -6.24 -39.48 -11.53
C LYS A 464 -5.76 -38.12 -11.06
N LEU A 465 -6.20 -37.08 -11.76
CA LEU A 465 -5.98 -35.69 -11.43
C LEU A 465 -7.19 -35.03 -10.72
N ASP A 466 -8.04 -35.76 -9.97
CA ASP A 466 -9.32 -35.22 -9.47
C ASP A 466 -9.18 -34.02 -8.47
N ASN A 467 -7.97 -33.69 -7.99
CA ASN A 467 -7.68 -32.47 -7.22
C ASN A 467 -7.23 -31.26 -8.08
N LEU A 468 -7.31 -31.34 -9.41
CA LEU A 468 -6.53 -30.48 -10.30
C LEU A 468 -7.30 -29.52 -11.23
N TYR A 469 -8.59 -29.73 -11.43
CA TYR A 469 -9.36 -29.00 -12.45
C TYR A 469 -10.08 -27.72 -11.97
N GLU A 470 -9.94 -27.35 -10.69
CA GLU A 470 -10.46 -26.07 -10.20
C GLU A 470 -9.34 -25.03 -10.10
N TYR A 471 -9.25 -24.13 -11.08
CA TYR A 471 -9.17 -22.68 -10.90
C TYR A 471 -9.28 -21.98 -12.27
N GLY A 472 -10.27 -22.38 -13.06
CA GLY A 472 -10.75 -21.67 -14.23
C GLY A 472 -11.81 -20.63 -13.88
N ASN A 473 -11.58 -19.76 -12.88
CA ASN A 473 -12.40 -18.56 -12.71
C ASN A 473 -11.72 -17.53 -11.79
N ILE A 474 -10.88 -16.66 -12.37
CA ILE A 474 -10.51 -15.38 -11.72
C ILE A 474 -11.24 -14.20 -12.39
N ASN A 475 -12.06 -14.41 -13.43
CA ASN A 475 -12.89 -13.34 -14.00
C ASN A 475 -14.25 -13.85 -14.47
N GLY A 476 -15.15 -14.12 -13.53
CA GLY A 476 -16.59 -14.14 -13.80
C GLY A 476 -17.12 -12.72 -13.98
N LYS A 477 -16.87 -12.11 -15.15
CA LYS A 477 -17.75 -11.12 -15.80
C LYS A 477 -17.56 -11.25 -17.31
N GLN A 478 -18.59 -11.84 -17.94
CA GLN A 478 -18.87 -11.66 -19.36
C GLN A 478 -19.08 -10.18 -19.70
#